data_AF-A0A917GLB2-F1
#
_entry.id   AF-A0A917GLB2-F1
#
_cell.length_a   1.000
_cell.length_b   1.000
_cell.length_c   1.000
_cell.angle_alpha   90.00
_cell.angle_beta   90.00
_cell.angle_gamma   90.00
#
_symmetry.space_group_name_H-M   'P 1'
#
loop_
_entity.id
_entity.type
_entity.pdbx_description
1 polymer ?
#
loop_
_entity_poly.entity_id
_entity_poly.type
_entity_poly.pdbx_seq_one_letter_code
_entity_poly.pdbx_strand_id
1 'polypeptide(L)'
;MSAPADESKRDVLNAIKRSRSRLMVCFLTFPLYVIAVTRLLNNGQDTTWLMLVYMAIYAAFGIAMTVKRCPDCNEQFFVKQYFLNPFRRTCAHCGLSYSER
;
A
#
# COMPACT_ATOMS: atom_id res chain seq x y z
N MET A 1 34.68 -2.59 -5.41
CA MET A 1 33.78 -3.06 -4.32
C MET A 1 32.76 -1.97 -4.00
N SER A 2 31.54 -2.09 -4.50
CA SER A 2 30.43 -1.11 -4.30
C SER A 2 29.13 -1.80 -3.82
N ALA A 3 29.25 -2.96 -3.19
CA ALA A 3 28.13 -3.86 -2.87
C ALA A 3 27.14 -3.39 -1.76
N PRO A 4 27.52 -2.66 -0.68
CA PRO A 4 26.57 -2.44 0.42
C PRO A 4 25.49 -1.39 0.13
N ALA A 5 25.76 -0.43 -0.76
CA ALA A 5 24.82 0.64 -1.09
C ALA A 5 23.72 0.18 -2.06
N ASP A 6 24.04 -0.73 -2.98
CA ASP A 6 23.08 -1.26 -3.97
C ASP A 6 22.09 -2.24 -3.35
N GLU A 7 22.50 -3.06 -2.38
CA GLU A 7 21.62 -4.04 -1.72
C GLU A 7 20.55 -3.35 -0.87
N SER A 8 20.94 -2.34 -0.09
CA SER A 8 20.02 -1.52 0.70
C SER A 8 18.98 -0.80 -0.18
N LYS A 9 19.39 -0.27 -1.34
CA LYS A 9 18.47 0.36 -2.29
C LYS A 9 17.43 -0.63 -2.82
N ARG A 10 17.85 -1.84 -3.18
CA ARG A 10 16.96 -2.91 -3.68
C ARG A 10 15.96 -3.37 -2.62
N ASP A 11 16.37 -3.46 -1.36
CA ASP A 11 15.46 -3.83 -0.26
C ASP A 11 14.38 -2.79 -0.02
N VAL A 12 14.73 -1.49 -0.07
CA VAL A 12 13.74 -0.42 0.06
C VAL A 12 12.78 -0.43 -1.13
N LEU A 13 13.28 -0.62 -2.36
CA LEU A 13 12.45 -0.75 -3.57
C LEU A 13 11.51 -1.97 -3.51
N ASN A 14 11.99 -3.11 -3.03
CA ASN A 14 11.19 -4.31 -2.82
C ASN A 14 10.11 -4.10 -1.74
N ALA A 15 10.42 -3.38 -0.67
CA ALA A 15 9.44 -3.02 0.35
C ALA A 15 8.33 -2.12 -0.21
N ILE A 16 8.66 -1.20 -1.12
CA ILE A 16 7.69 -0.35 -1.84
C ILE A 16 6.83 -1.19 -2.80
N LYS A 17 7.43 -2.13 -3.53
CA LYS A 17 6.67 -3.07 -4.38
C LYS A 17 5.70 -3.92 -3.55
N ARG A 18 6.15 -4.42 -2.40
CA ARG A 18 5.35 -5.26 -1.51
C ARG A 18 4.20 -4.49 -0.86
N SER A 19 4.40 -3.22 -0.48
CA SER A 19 3.32 -2.38 0.04
C SER A 19 2.25 -2.10 -1.02
N ARG A 20 2.65 -1.87 -2.28
CA ARG A 20 1.71 -1.76 -3.40
C ARG A 20 0.93 -3.05 -3.62
N SER A 21 1.60 -4.21 -3.67
CA SER A 21 0.90 -5.50 -3.79
C SER A 21 -0.08 -5.73 -2.65
N ARG A 22 0.28 -5.37 -1.41
CA ARG A 22 -0.64 -5.42 -0.26
C ARG A 22 -1.87 -4.53 -0.43
N LEU A 23 -1.73 -3.36 -1.04
CA LEU A 23 -2.86 -2.46 -1.29
C LEU A 23 -3.75 -2.96 -2.43
N MET A 24 -3.16 -3.54 -3.48
CA MET A 24 -3.90 -4.28 -4.50
C MET A 24 -4.68 -5.45 -3.90
N VAL A 25 -4.06 -6.21 -2.98
CA VAL A 25 -4.74 -7.25 -2.23
C VAL A 25 -5.86 -6.67 -1.37
N CYS A 26 -5.68 -5.51 -0.72
CA CYS A 26 -6.76 -4.85 0.03
C CYS A 26 -7.95 -4.44 -0.87
N PHE A 27 -7.67 -3.92 -2.06
CA PHE A 27 -8.72 -3.63 -3.04
C PHE A 27 -9.44 -4.89 -3.52
N LEU A 28 -8.70 -6.00 -3.65
CA LEU A 28 -9.27 -7.30 -4.03
C LEU A 28 -10.03 -7.97 -2.87
N THR A 29 -9.63 -7.73 -1.61
CA THR A 29 -10.36 -8.25 -0.45
C THR A 29 -11.61 -7.44 -0.13
N PHE A 30 -11.73 -6.19 -0.61
CA PHE A 30 -12.95 -5.39 -0.50
C PHE A 30 -14.20 -6.09 -1.04
N PRO A 31 -14.25 -6.59 -2.29
CA PRO A 31 -15.44 -7.30 -2.79
C PRO A 31 -15.72 -8.58 -2.00
N LEU A 32 -14.69 -9.32 -1.54
CA LEU A 32 -14.88 -10.48 -0.66
C LEU A 32 -15.49 -10.09 0.69
N TYR A 33 -15.04 -8.97 1.27
CA TYR A 33 -15.57 -8.41 2.50
C TYR A 33 -17.04 -8.02 2.35
N VAL A 34 -17.40 -7.32 1.26
CA VAL A 34 -18.79 -6.93 0.97
C VAL A 34 -19.68 -8.17 0.89
N ILE A 35 -19.25 -9.22 0.17
CA ILE A 35 -20.00 -10.48 0.06
C ILE A 35 -20.18 -11.13 1.44
N ALA A 36 -19.13 -11.19 2.26
CA ALA A 36 -19.19 -11.78 3.60
C ALA A 36 -20.15 -11.01 4.53
N VAL A 37 -20.09 -9.68 4.52
CA VAL A 37 -20.99 -8.83 5.31
C VAL A 37 -22.43 -8.97 4.83
N THR A 38 -22.69 -8.97 3.52
CA THR A 38 -24.05 -9.17 2.98
C THR A 38 -24.62 -10.52 3.41
N ARG A 39 -23.80 -11.58 3.43
CA ARG A 39 -24.22 -12.91 3.91
C ARG A 39 -24.51 -12.93 5.42
N LEU A 40 -23.67 -12.27 6.24
CA LEU A 40 -23.90 -12.19 7.69
C LEU A 40 -25.12 -11.32 8.04
N LEU A 41 -25.32 -10.20 7.35
CA LEU A 41 -26.51 -9.34 7.50
C LEU A 41 -27.79 -10.11 7.18
N ASN A 42 -27.79 -10.88 6.09
CA ASN A 42 -28.94 -11.71 5.71
C ASN A 42 -29.26 -12.80 6.74
N ASN A 43 -28.30 -13.18 7.58
CA ASN A 43 -28.48 -14.11 8.68
C ASN A 43 -28.86 -13.43 10.01
N GLY A 44 -29.08 -12.11 10.02
CA GLY A 44 -29.46 -11.34 11.21
C GLY A 44 -28.35 -11.19 12.25
N GLN A 45 -27.08 -11.42 11.87
CA GLN A 45 -25.95 -11.25 12.78
C GLN A 45 -25.41 -9.82 12.79
N ASP A 46 -24.96 -9.41 13.99
CA ASP A 46 -24.27 -8.15 14.21
C ASP A 46 -22.92 -8.13 13.49
N THR A 47 -22.76 -7.24 12.51
CA THR A 47 -21.54 -7.10 11.68
C THR A 47 -20.69 -5.89 12.08
N THR A 48 -21.10 -5.15 13.11
CA THR A 48 -20.44 -3.94 13.60
C THR A 48 -18.94 -4.15 13.87
N TRP A 49 -18.59 -5.27 14.51
CA TRP A 49 -17.18 -5.64 14.77
C TRP A 49 -16.40 -5.84 13.46
N LEU A 50 -17.02 -6.50 12.47
CA LEU A 50 -16.39 -6.85 11.21
C LEU A 50 -16.13 -5.58 10.37
N MET A 51 -17.04 -4.61 10.41
CA MET A 51 -16.84 -3.25 9.86
C MET A 51 -15.67 -2.52 10.52
N LEU A 52 -15.59 -2.51 11.85
CA LEU A 52 -14.52 -1.82 12.57
C LEU A 52 -13.15 -2.43 12.28
N VAL A 53 -13.03 -3.76 12.29
CA VAL A 53 -11.78 -4.47 11.93
C VAL A 53 -11.37 -4.13 10.51
N TYR A 54 -12.33 -4.13 9.58
CA TYR A 54 -12.04 -3.84 8.18
C TYR A 54 -11.55 -2.39 7.99
N MET A 55 -12.18 -1.41 8.64
CA MET A 55 -11.68 -0.02 8.63
C MET A 55 -10.28 0.10 9.23
N ALA A 56 -10.00 -0.58 10.35
CA ALA A 56 -8.69 -0.54 11.00
C ALA A 56 -7.60 -1.13 10.08
N ILE A 57 -7.88 -2.26 9.42
CA ILE A 57 -7.00 -2.85 8.41
C ILE A 57 -6.78 -1.85 7.28
N TYR A 58 -7.83 -1.28 6.70
CA TYR A 58 -7.68 -0.36 5.57
C TYR A 58 -6.86 0.88 5.93
N ALA A 59 -7.09 1.46 7.12
CA ALA A 59 -6.33 2.60 7.63
C ALA A 59 -4.85 2.26 7.82
N ALA A 60 -4.54 1.15 8.48
CA ALA A 60 -3.15 0.73 8.72
C ALA A 60 -2.38 0.51 7.41
N PHE A 61 -3.03 -0.08 6.40
CA PHE A 61 -2.41 -0.33 5.10
C PHE A 61 -2.25 0.96 4.28
N GLY A 62 -3.22 1.88 4.34
CA GLY A 62 -3.11 3.20 3.73
C GLY A 62 -1.94 4.00 4.31
N ILE A 63 -1.84 4.07 5.65
CA ILE A 63 -0.74 4.76 6.36
C ILE A 63 0.60 4.10 6.05
N ALA A 64 0.68 2.77 6.05
CA ALA A 64 1.90 2.05 5.73
C ALA A 64 2.42 2.36 4.31
N MET A 65 1.56 2.83 3.41
CA MET A 65 1.96 3.25 2.06
C MET A 65 2.40 4.72 2.01
N THR A 66 1.69 5.64 2.67
CA THR A 66 2.02 7.06 2.68
C THR A 66 3.36 7.36 3.37
N VAL A 67 3.70 6.55 4.37
CA VAL A 67 4.94 6.69 5.14
C VAL A 67 6.18 6.14 4.40
N LYS A 68 6.02 5.42 3.28
CA LYS A 68 7.17 4.88 2.52
C LYS A 68 7.91 5.99 1.78
N ARG A 69 9.18 6.18 2.18
CA ARG A 69 10.12 7.16 1.62
C ARG A 69 10.96 6.54 0.50
N CYS A 70 11.33 7.35 -0.48
CA CYS A 70 12.25 6.96 -1.54
C CYS A 70 13.69 6.86 -0.99
N PRO A 71 14.48 5.83 -1.31
CA PRO A 71 15.85 5.73 -0.83
C PRO A 71 16.82 6.76 -1.45
N ASP A 72 16.45 7.38 -2.57
CA ASP A 72 17.31 8.33 -3.29
C ASP A 72 17.05 9.79 -2.86
N CYS A 73 15.79 10.22 -2.82
CA CYS A 73 15.43 11.58 -2.41
C CYS A 73 14.91 11.69 -0.96
N ASN A 74 14.72 10.57 -0.26
CA ASN A 74 14.16 10.49 1.11
C ASN A 74 12.76 11.13 1.29
N GLU A 75 12.12 11.54 0.19
CA GLU A 75 10.77 12.11 0.17
C GLU A 75 9.70 11.01 0.01
N GLN A 76 8.44 11.39 0.24
CA GLN A 76 7.29 10.50 0.13
C GLN A 76 7.17 9.97 -1.31
N PHE A 77 7.28 8.65 -1.50
CA PHE A 77 7.39 8.07 -2.84
C PHE A 77 6.14 8.32 -3.70
N PHE A 78 4.97 8.35 -3.07
CA PHE A 78 3.65 8.44 -3.74
C PHE A 78 3.00 9.83 -3.69
N VAL A 79 3.65 10.81 -3.05
CA VAL A 79 3.07 12.14 -2.81
C VAL A 79 3.95 13.17 -3.50
N LYS A 80 3.38 13.97 -4.41
CA LYS A 80 4.13 15.03 -5.13
C LYS A 80 3.93 16.44 -4.56
N GLN A 81 2.86 16.65 -3.78
CA GLN A 81 2.45 17.95 -3.22
C GLN A 81 1.10 17.82 -2.48
N TYR A 82 0.01 17.54 -3.20
CA TYR A 82 -1.34 17.30 -2.64
C TYR A 82 -2.02 16.05 -3.21
N PHE A 83 -1.41 15.43 -4.23
CA PHE A 83 -1.98 14.28 -4.92
C PHE A 83 -1.26 13.00 -4.50
N LEU A 84 -1.98 12.15 -3.77
CA LEU A 84 -1.57 10.78 -3.48
C LEU A 84 -1.91 9.93 -4.70
N ASN A 85 -0.90 9.46 -5.44
CA ASN A 85 -1.15 8.52 -6.54
C ASN A 85 -0.55 7.15 -6.21
N PRO A 86 -1.32 6.27 -5.54
CA PRO A 86 -0.85 4.95 -5.13
C PRO A 86 -0.56 4.01 -6.32
N PHE A 87 -0.99 4.36 -7.53
CA PHE A 87 -0.76 3.56 -8.74
C PHE A 87 0.55 3.88 -9.46
N ARG A 88 1.28 4.94 -9.08
CA ARG A 88 2.55 5.29 -9.73
C ARG A 88 3.61 4.20 -9.52
N ARG A 89 4.36 3.93 -10.59
CA ARG A 89 5.51 3.00 -10.60
C ARG A 89 6.85 3.71 -10.38
N THR A 90 6.80 5.03 -10.30
CA THR A 90 7.94 5.93 -10.21
C THR A 90 7.75 6.89 -9.04
N CYS A 91 8.85 7.28 -8.41
CA CYS A 91 8.81 8.28 -7.35
C CYS A 91 8.23 9.59 -7.88
N ALA A 92 7.34 10.22 -7.12
CA ALA A 92 6.74 11.50 -7.46
C ALA A 92 7.76 12.66 -7.58
N HIS A 93 8.87 12.59 -6.84
CA HIS A 93 9.89 13.63 -6.73
C HIS A 93 11.10 13.36 -7.64
N CYS A 94 11.81 12.25 -7.42
CA CYS A 94 13.03 11.92 -8.17
C CYS A 94 12.79 11.10 -9.46
N GLY A 95 11.56 10.65 -9.72
CA GLY A 95 11.26 9.83 -10.90
C GLY A 95 11.80 8.40 -10.85
N LEU A 96 12.47 7.99 -9.77
CA LEU A 96 13.07 6.66 -9.63
C LEU A 96 12.01 5.56 -9.78
N SER A 97 12.16 4.72 -10.81
CA SER A 97 11.32 3.54 -11.04
C SER A 97 11.84 2.35 -10.23
N TYR A 98 10.95 1.65 -9.52
CA TYR A 98 11.29 0.35 -8.90
C TYR A 98 11.15 -0.84 -9.85
N SER A 99 10.92 -0.58 -11.13
CA SER A 99 10.72 -1.58 -12.19
C SER A 99 11.47 -1.08 -13.41
N GLU A 100 12.65 -1.64 -13.68
CA GLU A 100 13.23 -1.59 -15.03
C GLU A 100 12.22 -2.21 -15.99
N ARG A 101 11.64 -1.38 -16.86
CA ARG A 101 10.98 -1.81 -18.09
C ARG A 101 11.28 -0.78 -19.15
#